data_AF-A0A970YGE0-F1
#
_entry.id   AF-A0A970YGE0-F1
#
_cell.length_a   1.000
_cell.length_b   1.000
_cell.length_c   1.000
_cell.angle_alpha   90.00
_cell.angle_beta   90.00
_cell.angle_gamma   90.00
#
_symmetry.space_group_name_H-M   'P 1'
#
loop_
_entity.id
_entity.type
_entity.pdbx_description
1 polymer ?
#
loop_
_entity_poly.entity_id
_entity_poly.type
_entity_poly.pdbx_seq_one_letter_code
_entity_poly.pdbx_strand_id
1 'polypeptide(L)' 'FQAVEKDALPRKVWGECLDCPKFPDCDEVAMEMRL' A
#
# COMPACT_ATOMS: atom_id res chain seq x y z
N PHE A 1 2.31 -14.31 -3.68
CA PHE A 1 2.04 -12.95 -3.18
C PHE A 1 1.87 -13.03 -1.68
N GLN A 2 2.40 -12.05 -0.95
CA GLN A 2 2.30 -11.93 0.50
C GLN A 2 1.85 -10.52 0.87
N ALA A 3 1.03 -10.39 1.91
CA ALA A 3 0.70 -9.09 2.48
C ALA A 3 1.96 -8.53 3.17
N VAL A 4 2.19 -7.24 2.97
CA VAL A 4 3.31 -6.50 3.57
C VAL A 4 2.81 -5.19 4.14
N GLU A 5 3.58 -4.59 5.04
CA GLU A 5 3.33 -3.23 5.48
C GLU A 5 3.44 -2.26 4.31
N LYS A 6 2.59 -1.22 4.30
CA LYS A 6 2.61 -0.18 3.25
C LYS A 6 4.00 0.43 3.05
N ASP A 7 4.70 0.71 4.15
CA ASP A 7 6.03 1.33 4.14
C ASP A 7 7.12 0.38 3.61
N ALA A 8 6.84 -0.91 3.47
CA ALA A 8 7.74 -1.87 2.82
C ALA A 8 7.77 -1.69 1.29
N LEU A 9 6.74 -1.06 0.70
CA LEU A 9 6.68 -0.78 -0.72
C LEU A 9 7.30 0.60 -1.05
N PRO A 10 7.87 0.80 -2.25
CA PRO A 10 8.35 2.11 -2.67
C PRO A 10 7.24 3.16 -2.64
N ARG A 11 7.61 4.42 -2.31
CA ARG A 11 6.69 5.58 -2.26
C ARG A 11 5.82 5.74 -3.51
N LYS A 12 6.31 5.30 -4.67
CA LYS A 12 5.57 5.33 -5.95
C LYS A 12 4.32 4.43 -5.95
N VAL A 13 4.30 3.35 -5.16
CA VAL A 13 3.24 2.35 -5.16
C VAL A 13 2.07 2.75 -4.26
N TRP A 14 2.36 3.39 -3.13
CA TRP A 14 1.35 3.79 -2.14
C TRP A 14 1.19 5.31 -2.01
N GLY A 15 1.91 6.09 -2.82
CA GLY A 15 1.90 7.54 -2.77
C GLY A 15 0.50 8.12 -2.92
N GLU A 16 -0.26 7.59 -3.88
CA GLU A 16 -1.66 7.96 -4.14
C GLU A 16 -2.62 7.57 -3.00
N CYS A 17 -2.28 6.56 -2.19
CA CYS A 17 -3.08 6.20 -1.01
C CYS A 17 -3.11 7.33 0.03
N LEU A 18 -2.16 8.29 -0.01
CA LEU A 18 -2.22 9.47 0.87
C LEU A 18 -3.27 10.49 0.44
N ASP A 19 -3.59 10.54 -0.85
CA ASP A 19 -4.63 11.40 -1.41
C ASP A 19 -6.01 10.71 -1.40
N CYS A 20 -6.07 9.46 -0.91
CA CYS A 20 -7.31 8.69 -0.82
C CYS A 20 -8.28 9.34 0.18
N PRO A 21 -9.54 9.63 -0.22
CA PRO A 21 -10.52 10.24 0.68
C PRO A 21 -10.92 9.34 1.86
N LYS A 22 -10.58 8.04 1.78
CA LYS A 22 -10.78 7.07 2.85
C LYS A 22 -9.57 6.93 3.77
N PHE A 23 -8.44 7.61 3.51
CA PHE A 23 -7.29 7.53 4.39
C PHE A 23 -7.62 8.14 5.77
N PRO A 24 -7.33 7.48 6.91
CA PRO A 24 -6.55 6.25 7.08
C PRO A 24 -7.35 4.92 7.05
N ASP A 25 -8.68 4.97 7.00
CA ASP A 25 -9.61 3.82 6.96
C ASP A 25 -9.72 3.17 5.55
N CYS A 26 -8.67 3.22 4.75
CA CYS A 26 -8.70 2.64 3.40
C CYS A 26 -8.59 1.11 3.47
N ASP A 27 -9.46 0.39 2.75
CA ASP A 27 -9.49 -1.07 2.71
C ASP A 27 -8.44 -1.69 1.75
N GLU A 28 -7.49 -0.89 1.27
CA GLU A 28 -6.41 -1.34 0.39
C GLU A 28 -5.34 -2.12 1.16
N VAL A 29 -4.90 -3.24 0.60
CA VAL A 29 -3.88 -4.11 1.21
C VAL A 29 -2.62 -4.13 0.35
N ALA A 30 -1.49 -3.75 0.94
CA ALA A 30 -0.19 -3.79 0.29
C ALA A 30 0.26 -5.26 0.10
N MET A 31 0.55 -5.63 -1.15
CA MET A 31 0.96 -6.99 -1.53
C MET A 31 2.29 -6.96 -2.28
N GLU A 32 3.18 -7.90 -1.96
CA GLU A 32 4.46 -8.09 -2.63
C GLU A 32 4.52 -9.50 -3.27
N MET A 33 5.07 -9.61 -4.48
CA MET A 33 5.52 -10.88 -5.05
C MET A 33 7.04 -10.94 -4.99
N ARG A 34 7.58 -11.92 -4.28
CA ARG A 34 9.00 -12.28 -4.36
C ARG A 34 9.15 -13.41 -5.38
N LEU A 35 10.09 -13.23 -6.31
CA LEU A 35 10.56 -14.24 -7.26
C LEU A 35 11.87 -14.82 -6.75
#